data_AF-A0A8T4Y5N0-F1
#
_entry.id   AF-A0A8T4Y5N0-F1
#
_cell.length_a   1.000
_cell.length_b   1.000
_cell.length_c   1.000
_cell.angle_alpha   90.00
_cell.angle_beta   90.00
_cell.angle_gamma   90.00
#
_symmetry.space_group_name_H-M   'P 1'
#
loop_
_entity.id
_entity.type
_entity.pdbx_description
1 polymer ?
#
loop_
_entity_poly.entity_id
_entity_poly.type
_entity_poly.pdbx_seq_one_letter_code
_entity_poly.pdbx_strand_id
1 'polypeptide(L)'
;MKVEIVEKKRNELLKREEVEFHVDHEKSGTPSRMEVKQKIASVLGVDEAKVFVKKLVTKTGSMTSVGLANVYDSADQAKLIEQKHIILRNSPKLEKKE
;
A
#
# COMPACT_ATOMS: atom_id res chain seq x y z
N MET A 1 -5.89 14.67 2.39
CA MET A 1 -4.79 13.84 1.87
C MET A 1 -5.01 13.70 0.38
N LYS A 2 -4.05 14.16 -0.42
CA LYS A 2 -4.04 13.92 -1.87
C LYS A 2 -3.12 12.74 -2.12
N VAL A 3 -3.54 11.79 -2.95
CA VAL A 3 -2.69 10.68 -3.40
C VAL A 3 -2.42 10.92 -4.87
N GLU A 4 -1.14 11.05 -5.22
CA GLU A 4 -0.67 11.16 -6.59
C GLU A 4 0.07 9.87 -6.94
N ILE A 5 -0.29 9.25 -8.06
CA ILE A 5 0.43 8.08 -8.57
C ILE A 5 1.53 8.61 -9.48
N VAL A 6 2.77 8.35 -9.09
CA VAL A 6 3.96 8.82 -9.81
C VAL A 6 4.32 7.84 -10.92
N GLU A 7 4.30 6.54 -10.59
CA GLU A 7 4.66 5.50 -11.54
C GLU A 7 3.76 4.28 -11.34
N LYS A 8 3.36 3.68 -12.46
CA LYS A 8 2.58 2.45 -12.49
C LYS A 8 3.21 1.50 -13.48
N LYS A 9 3.74 0.39 -12.97
CA LYS A 9 4.43 -0.62 -13.77
C LYS A 9 3.76 -1.97 -13.60
N ARG A 10 3.18 -2.48 -14.68
CA ARG A 10 2.59 -3.82 -14.70
C ARG A 10 3.65 -4.87 -14.97
N ASN A 11 3.71 -5.88 -14.12
CA ASN A 11 4.58 -7.05 -14.27
C ASN A 11 3.72 -8.29 -14.53
N GLU A 12 3.66 -8.71 -15.79
CA GLU A 12 2.81 -9.83 -16.23
C GLU A 12 3.28 -11.18 -15.69
N LEU A 13 4.58 -11.37 -15.45
CA LEU A 13 5.14 -12.61 -14.91
C LEU A 13 4.61 -12.90 -13.49
N LEU A 14 4.50 -11.84 -12.69
CA LEU A 14 4.04 -11.92 -11.30
C LEU A 14 2.56 -11.53 -11.15
N LYS A 15 1.89 -11.19 -12.26
CA LYS A 15 0.51 -10.66 -12.29
C LYS A 15 0.28 -9.61 -11.20
N ARG A 16 1.27 -8.71 -11.08
CA ARG A 16 1.26 -7.62 -10.11
C ARG A 16 1.49 -6.30 -10.80
N GLU A 17 0.94 -5.27 -10.21
CA GLU A 17 1.16 -3.90 -10.59
C GLU A 17 1.91 -3.20 -9.46
N GLU A 18 3.11 -2.75 -9.78
CA GLU A 18 3.95 -1.96 -8.87
C GLU A 18 3.55 -0.50 -9.06
N VAL A 19 3.10 0.12 -7.98
CA VAL A 19 2.58 1.49 -7.97
C VAL A 19 3.43 2.29 -6.99
N GLU A 20 4.14 3.28 -7.52
CA GLU A 20 4.78 4.31 -6.73
C GLU A 20 3.82 5.47 -6.55
N PHE A 21 3.57 5.85 -5.31
CA PHE A 21 2.60 6.87 -4.97
C PHE A 21 3.18 7.88 -3.98
N HIS A 22 2.78 9.14 -4.16
CA HIS A 22 3.03 10.25 -3.26
C HIS A 22 1.73 10.58 -2.53
N VAL A 23 1.83 10.83 -1.23
CA VAL A 23 0.70 11.23 -0.38
C VAL A 23 1.01 12.56 0.26
N ASP A 24 0.33 13.61 -0.20
CA ASP A 24 0.39 14.92 0.42
C ASP A 24 -0.68 15.03 1.51
N HIS A 25 -0.21 15.28 2.73
CA HIS A 25 -1.00 15.36 3.94
C HIS A 25 -0.73 16.67 4.68
N GLU A 26 -0.95 17.81 3.99
CA GLU A 26 -0.73 19.16 4.56
C GLU A 26 -1.50 19.47 5.86
N LYS A 27 -2.65 18.83 6.10
CA LYS A 27 -3.56 19.13 7.22
C LYS A 27 -3.79 17.97 8.20
N SER A 28 -3.15 16.83 8.00
CA SER A 28 -3.32 15.66 8.86
C SER A 28 -1.95 15.05 9.14
N GLY A 29 -1.73 14.53 10.35
CA GLY A 29 -0.48 13.86 10.71
C GLY A 29 -0.13 12.70 9.79
N THR A 30 1.02 12.06 10.05
CA THR A 30 1.54 10.93 9.25
C THR A 30 0.43 9.96 8.86
N PRO A 31 0.18 9.74 7.55
CA PRO A 31 -0.96 8.97 7.10
C PRO A 31 -0.83 7.52 7.55
N SER A 32 -1.89 6.99 8.14
CA SER A 32 -1.95 5.59 8.55
C SER A 32 -1.94 4.68 7.33
N ARG A 33 -1.20 3.56 7.40
CA ARG A 33 -1.12 2.59 6.28
C ARG A 33 -2.49 2.10 5.80
N MET A 34 -3.44 1.95 6.72
CA MET A 34 -4.83 1.55 6.44
C MET A 34 -5.54 2.59 5.56
N GLU A 35 -5.43 3.87 5.90
CA GLU A 35 -6.06 4.96 5.14
C GLU A 35 -5.42 5.13 3.75
N VAL A 36 -4.09 4.97 3.68
CA VAL A 36 -3.36 4.99 2.41
C VAL A 36 -3.82 3.84 1.51
N LYS A 37 -3.94 2.64 2.08
CA LYS A 37 -4.42 1.45 1.38
C LYS A 37 -5.84 1.65 0.84
N GLN A 38 -6.76 2.16 1.66
CA GLN A 38 -8.13 2.49 1.24
C GLN A 38 -8.15 3.50 0.09
N LYS A 39 -7.35 4.56 0.18
CA LYS A 39 -7.29 5.57 -0.89
C LYS A 39 -6.70 5.01 -2.17
N ILE A 40 -5.64 4.21 -2.10
CA ILE A 40 -5.05 3.57 -3.27
C ILE A 40 -6.05 2.61 -3.91
N ALA A 41 -6.76 1.81 -3.11
CA ALA A 41 -7.82 0.93 -3.56
C ALA A 41 -8.92 1.70 -4.30
N SER A 42 -9.39 2.82 -3.75
CA SER A 42 -10.39 3.68 -4.39
C SER A 42 -9.89 4.34 -5.67
N VAL A 43 -8.63 4.80 -5.72
CA VAL A 43 -8.04 5.43 -6.91
C VAL A 43 -7.84 4.42 -8.04
N LEU A 44 -7.45 3.19 -7.71
CA LEU A 44 -7.22 2.12 -8.69
C LEU A 44 -8.48 1.30 -8.99
N GLY A 45 -9.59 1.51 -8.26
CA GLY A 45 -10.83 0.75 -8.41
C GLY A 45 -10.68 -0.74 -8.07
N VAL A 46 -9.76 -1.07 -7.16
CA VAL A 46 -9.44 -2.45 -6.77
C VAL A 46 -9.80 -2.69 -5.31
N ASP A 47 -9.99 -3.96 -4.94
CA ASP A 47 -10.29 -4.35 -3.56
C ASP A 47 -9.09 -4.11 -2.63
N GLU A 48 -9.35 -3.63 -1.41
CA GLU A 48 -8.34 -3.44 -0.37
C GLU A 48 -7.56 -4.74 -0.10
N ALA A 49 -8.19 -5.92 -0.20
CA ALA A 49 -7.53 -7.21 0.01
C ALA A 49 -6.40 -7.48 -1.01
N LYS A 50 -6.42 -6.81 -2.15
CA LYS A 50 -5.44 -6.97 -3.25
C LYS A 50 -4.33 -5.93 -3.22
N VAL A 51 -4.45 -4.88 -2.40
CA VAL A 51 -3.48 -3.81 -2.27
C VAL A 51 -2.55 -4.08 -1.09
N PHE A 52 -1.25 -4.13 -1.35
CA PHE A 52 -0.21 -4.35 -0.35
C PHE A 52 0.76 -3.18 -0.34
N VAL A 53 0.78 -2.42 0.75
CA VAL A 53 1.75 -1.33 0.92
C VAL A 53 3.06 -1.91 1.44
N LYS A 54 4.08 -1.96 0.58
CA LYS A 54 5.39 -2.53 0.91
C LYS A 54 6.22 -1.55 1.73
N LYS A 55 6.25 -0.29 1.31
CA LYS A 55 7.03 0.76 1.96
C LYS A 55 6.23 2.05 1.99
N LEU A 56 6.30 2.73 3.12
CA LEU A 56 5.77 4.08 3.31
C LEU A 56 6.83 4.85 4.10
N VAL A 57 7.40 5.87 3.50
CA VAL A 57 8.40 6.74 4.13
C VAL A 57 7.89 8.17 4.01
N THR A 58 7.73 8.81 5.15
CA THR A 58 7.45 10.24 5.21
C THR A 58 8.77 11.00 5.16
N LYS A 59 8.88 12.00 4.29
CA LYS A 59 10.07 12.86 4.25
C LYS A 59 10.04 13.78 5.47
N THR A 60 11.06 13.69 6.32
CA THR A 60 11.17 14.54 7.52
C THR A 60 11.23 16.02 7.12
N GLY A 61 10.42 16.86 7.77
CA GLY A 61 10.31 18.29 7.45
C GLY A 61 9.40 18.63 6.27
N SER A 62 8.78 17.65 5.62
CA SER A 62 7.75 17.87 4.59
C SER A 62 6.50 17.05 4.90
N MET A 63 5.33 17.57 4.59
CA MET A 63 4.05 16.87 4.79
C MET A 63 3.74 15.90 3.63
N THR A 64 4.78 15.29 3.07
CA THR A 64 4.72 14.40 1.90
C THR A 64 5.27 13.03 2.28
N SER A 65 4.47 12.00 2.02
CA SER A 65 4.89 10.60 2.15
C SER A 65 5.08 9.99 0.77
N VAL A 66 6.19 9.29 0.59
CA VAL A 66 6.46 8.49 -0.60
C VAL A 66 6.27 7.03 -0.22
N GLY A 67 5.54 6.29 -1.05
CA GLY A 67 5.27 4.89 -0.81
C GLY A 67 5.30 4.05 -2.07
N LEU A 68 5.53 2.76 -1.83
CA LEU A 68 5.49 1.70 -2.84
C LEU A 68 4.38 0.73 -2.45
N ALA A 69 3.43 0.54 -3.36
CA ALA A 69 2.35 -0.42 -3.24
C ALA A 69 2.43 -1.44 -4.37
N ASN A 70 2.10 -2.69 -4.04
CA ASN A 70 1.89 -3.75 -5.01
C ASN A 70 0.39 -4.05 -5.05
N VAL A 71 -0.20 -4.05 -6.23
CA VAL A 71 -1.57 -4.50 -6.47
C VAL A 71 -1.50 -5.84 -7.19
N TYR A 72 -2.11 -6.87 -6.61
CA TYR A 72 -2.14 -8.21 -7.17
C TYR A 72 -3.51 -8.52 -7.79
N ASP A 73 -3.54 -9.33 -8.85
CA ASP A 73 -4.81 -9.77 -9.43
C ASP A 73 -5.59 -10.71 -8.49
N SER A 74 -4.87 -11.53 -7.71
CA SER A 74 -5.42 -12.48 -6.74
C SER A 74 -4.78 -12.38 -5.35
N ALA A 75 -5.61 -12.50 -4.30
CA ALA A 75 -5.17 -12.48 -2.90
C ALA A 75 -4.31 -13.71 -2.53
N ASP A 76 -4.54 -14.86 -3.17
CA ASP A 76 -3.74 -16.07 -2.94
C ASP A 76 -2.31 -15.90 -3.48
N GLN A 77 -2.18 -15.21 -4.60
CA GLN A 77 -0.89 -14.90 -5.22
C GLN A 77 -0.10 -13.90 -4.38
N ALA A 78 -0.79 -12.93 -3.77
CA ALA A 78 -0.19 -12.02 -2.81
C ALA A 78 0.34 -12.76 -1.57
N LYS A 79 -0.41 -13.73 -1.02
CA LYS A 79 0.01 -14.55 0.13
C LYS A 79 1.21 -15.45 -0.17
N LEU A 80 1.34 -15.91 -1.41
CA LEU A 80 2.43 -16.80 -1.84
C LEU A 80 3.75 -16.04 -2.07
N ILE A 81 3.66 -14.80 -2.58
CA ILE A 81 4.82 -14.01 -3.02
C ILE A 81 5.32 -13.06 -1.92
N GLU A 82 4.41 -12.40 -1.19
CA GLU A 82 4.81 -11.46 -0.15
C GLU A 82 5.28 -12.21 1.10
N GLN A 83 6.33 -11.67 1.73
CA GLN A 83 6.85 -12.26 2.97
C GLN A 83 5.79 -12.16 4.08
N LYS A 84 5.75 -13.17 4.95
CA LYS A 84 4.79 -13.27 6.08
C LYS A 84 4.70 -11.98 6.91
N HIS A 85 5.80 -11.25 7.05
CA HIS A 85 5.86 -10.00 7.80
C HIS A 85 5.13 -8.81 7.13
N ILE A 86 5.01 -8.79 5.79
CA ILE A 86 4.29 -7.75 5.04
C ILE A 86 2.80 -8.02 5.11
N ILE A 87 2.40 -9.29 5.04
CA ILE A 87 1.01 -9.73 5.25
C ILE A 87 0.55 -9.37 6.66
N LEU A 88 1.36 -9.66 7.69
CA LEU A 88 1.06 -9.31 9.09
C LEU A 88 0.97 -7.80 9.34
N ARG A 89 1.67 -6.99 8.55
CA ARG A 89 1.65 -5.52 8.64
C ARG A 89 0.49 -4.89 7.86
N ASN A 90 -0.05 -5.61 6.87
CA ASN A 90 -1.15 -5.18 6.01
C ASN A 90 -2.52 -5.71 6.46
N SER A 91 -2.56 -6.77 7.26
CA SER A 91 -3.75 -7.19 8.01
C SER A 91 -3.88 -6.39 9.30
N PRO A 92 -5.09 -5.97 9.68
CA PRO A 92 -5.33 -5.47 11.03
C PRO A 92 -4.97 -6.61 11.99
N LYS A 93 -4.12 -6.30 12.98
CA LYS A 93 -3.59 -7.22 13.99
C LYS A 93 -4.64 -8.26 14.39
N LEU A 94 -4.46 -9.52 13.95
CA LEU A 94 -4.98 -10.63 14.72
C LEU A 94 -4.02 -10.79 15.90
N GLU A 95 -4.60 -10.56 17.06
CA GLU A 95 -3.98 -10.46 18.36
C GLU A 95 -2.95 -11.56 18.60
N LYS A 96 -1.88 -11.19 19.30
CA LYS A 96 -1.15 -12.14 20.12
C LYS A 96 -2.18 -12.79 21.06
N LYS A 97 -2.55 -14.04 20.83
CA LYS A 97 -3.10 -14.87 21.88
C LYS A 97 -1.93 -15.51 22.61
N GLU A 98 -1.65 -14.99 23.80
CA GLU A 98 -1.04 -15.74 24.90
C GLU A 98 -1.87 -16.98 25.22
#